data_AF-A0A516SEF6-F1
#
_entry.id   AF-A0A516SEF6-F1
#
_cell.length_a   1.000
_cell.length_b   1.000
_cell.length_c   1.000
_cell.angle_alpha   90.00
_cell.angle_beta   90.00
_cell.angle_gamma   90.00
#
_symmetry.space_group_name_H-M   'P 1'
#
loop_
_entity.id
_entity.type
_entity.pdbx_description
1 polymer ?
#
loop_
_entity_poly.entity_id
_entity_poly.type
_entity_poly.pdbx_seq_one_letter_code
_entity_poly.pdbx_strand_id
1 'polypeptide(L)'
;MKRIIKCSVPPRQCGGALLVIVFLLLAMAFGMLLATLPKAKNHDNFATSQLNEAKWGLLNLAFGRQDDPDRHAPPGLLPFPDRRKDGNYDGFSDCPASGTALTHRNRLGLLPRFGEDDGLVDKPGNPHGDRGRGMDICLRHEARGADIAPLDPSNAPIWYAVSANVVFDTLNWDYPTLTISSVLSDTPAYPWLTICGPGGAVISTKAVMVLLAPAAPVGRQDRSAATPGAAAFLDATRLGGNGICGGIQSNSDAPNSTSAAWTFVQAPAATDFNDRLVYIETARYSDLLAARVGDATRRWLDAFHTAFGQFPDAADGSASDSACLAGLHAGRIPLTEGNCTALAGRPLPAAPAWMGTHGDNSGWYRQIGYRKYDNDHASIHFEGCEIVHELSWEGASSHLAKTHAAHCRTG
;
A
#
# COMPACT_ATOMS: atom_id res chain seq x y z
N MET A 1 76.49 -15.09 -37.19
CA MET A 1 77.18 -14.46 -36.04
C MET A 1 76.14 -14.04 -35.00
N LYS A 2 76.05 -14.74 -33.86
CA LYS A 2 75.16 -14.40 -32.73
C LYS A 2 75.92 -13.54 -31.73
N ARG A 3 75.50 -12.28 -31.52
CA ARG A 3 76.04 -11.40 -30.47
C ARG A 3 75.33 -11.73 -29.15
N ILE A 4 76.11 -12.19 -28.17
CA ILE A 4 75.67 -12.39 -26.78
C ILE A 4 75.88 -11.06 -26.06
N ILE A 5 74.78 -10.41 -25.67
CA ILE A 5 74.81 -9.20 -24.84
C ILE A 5 74.89 -9.65 -23.38
N LYS A 6 76.06 -9.49 -22.75
CA LYS A 6 76.21 -9.67 -21.29
C LYS A 6 75.84 -8.36 -20.59
N CYS A 7 74.70 -8.33 -19.90
CA CYS A 7 74.38 -7.24 -18.96
C CYS A 7 75.13 -7.49 -17.64
N SER A 8 76.08 -6.62 -17.31
CA SER A 8 76.74 -6.56 -16.01
C SER A 8 76.01 -5.51 -15.18
N VAL A 9 75.25 -5.94 -14.17
CA VAL A 9 74.61 -5.04 -13.19
C VAL A 9 75.41 -5.14 -11.88
N PRO A 10 75.86 -4.01 -11.29
CA PRO A 10 76.66 -4.00 -10.06
C PRO A 10 75.88 -4.60 -8.87
N PRO A 11 76.50 -5.47 -8.05
CA PRO A 11 75.81 -6.13 -6.95
C PRO A 11 75.85 -5.24 -5.71
N ARG A 12 74.95 -4.24 -5.57
CA ARG A 12 74.67 -3.63 -4.25
C ARG A 12 73.46 -2.72 -4.05
N GLN A 13 72.54 -2.57 -5.01
CA GLN A 13 71.27 -1.85 -4.78
C GLN A 13 70.12 -2.40 -5.64
N CYS A 14 69.77 -3.68 -5.48
CA CYS A 14 68.66 -4.28 -6.25
C CYS A 14 67.46 -4.74 -5.39
N GLY A 15 67.51 -4.65 -4.06
CA GLY A 15 66.43 -5.14 -3.19
C GLY A 15 65.26 -4.15 -3.05
N GLY A 16 65.55 -2.89 -2.73
CA GLY A 16 64.51 -1.90 -2.39
C GLY A 16 63.62 -1.50 -3.58
N ALA A 17 64.22 -1.24 -4.75
CA ALA A 17 63.47 -0.86 -5.94
C ALA A 17 62.54 -1.97 -6.43
N LEU A 18 62.96 -3.24 -6.32
CA LEU A 18 62.13 -4.39 -6.64
C LEU A 18 60.91 -4.48 -5.71
N LEU A 19 61.11 -4.22 -4.41
CA LEU A 19 60.06 -4.28 -3.40
C LEU A 19 58.99 -3.20 -3.65
N VAL A 20 59.40 -1.99 -4.05
CA VAL A 20 58.48 -0.90 -4.44
C VAL A 20 57.68 -1.29 -5.69
N ILE A 21 58.32 -1.87 -6.71
CA ILE A 21 57.62 -2.31 -7.93
C ILE A 21 56.62 -3.43 -7.62
N VAL A 22 56.99 -4.41 -6.79
CA VAL A 22 56.09 -5.49 -6.36
C VAL A 22 54.91 -4.93 -5.56
N PHE A 23 55.15 -3.96 -4.68
CA PHE A 23 54.07 -3.32 -3.91
C PHE A 23 53.10 -2.56 -4.81
N LEU A 24 53.60 -1.84 -5.82
CA LEU A 24 52.76 -1.16 -6.82
C LEU A 24 51.94 -2.14 -7.66
N LEU A 25 52.53 -3.28 -8.06
CA LEU A 25 51.81 -4.33 -8.78
C LEU A 25 50.71 -4.95 -7.91
N LEU A 26 50.99 -5.22 -6.63
CA LEU A 26 50.00 -5.72 -5.68
C LEU A 26 48.89 -4.70 -5.42
N ALA A 27 49.21 -3.42 -5.29
CA ALA A 27 48.23 -2.35 -5.11
C ALA A 27 47.33 -2.20 -6.35
N MET A 28 47.88 -2.30 -7.56
CA MET A 28 47.10 -2.29 -8.80
C MET A 28 46.21 -3.53 -8.92
N ALA A 29 46.73 -4.72 -8.64
CA ALA A 29 45.95 -5.96 -8.64
C ALA A 29 44.82 -5.93 -7.60
N PHE A 30 45.10 -5.40 -6.40
CA PHE A 30 44.11 -5.22 -5.36
C PHE A 30 43.05 -4.17 -5.72
N GLY A 31 43.45 -3.05 -6.32
CA GLY A 31 42.52 -2.05 -6.84
C GLY A 31 41.59 -2.60 -7.93
N MET A 32 42.12 -3.44 -8.83
CA MET A 32 41.31 -4.16 -9.82
C MET A 32 40.37 -5.18 -9.16
N LEU A 33 40.83 -5.92 -8.15
CA LEU A 33 40.01 -6.86 -7.39
C LEU A 33 38.86 -6.15 -6.64
N LEU A 34 39.13 -4.98 -6.06
CA LEU A 34 38.09 -4.15 -5.43
C LEU A 34 37.11 -3.57 -6.46
N ALA A 35 37.58 -3.22 -7.66
CA ALA A 35 36.73 -2.77 -8.76
C ALA A 35 35.85 -3.89 -9.34
N THR A 36 36.25 -5.15 -9.18
CA THR A 36 35.47 -6.33 -9.56
C THR A 36 34.61 -6.90 -8.43
N LEU A 37 34.68 -6.34 -7.21
CA LEU A 37 33.73 -6.70 -6.16
C LEU A 37 32.30 -6.44 -6.66
N PRO A 38 31.35 -7.34 -6.36
CA PRO A 38 30.04 -7.35 -6.99
C PRO A 38 29.21 -6.13 -6.59
N LYS A 39 29.32 -5.03 -7.36
CA LYS A 39 28.45 -3.85 -7.28
C LYS A 39 26.96 -4.22 -7.36
N ALA A 40 26.65 -5.32 -8.04
CA ALA A 40 25.30 -5.85 -8.20
C ALA A 40 24.58 -6.11 -6.87
N LYS A 41 25.27 -6.66 -5.86
CA LYS A 41 24.64 -6.96 -4.56
C LYS A 41 24.20 -5.69 -3.82
N ASN A 42 24.96 -4.61 -3.97
CA ASN A 42 24.61 -3.32 -3.36
C ASN A 42 23.43 -2.67 -4.08
N HIS A 43 23.33 -2.81 -5.41
CA HIS A 43 22.20 -2.28 -6.18
C HIS A 43 20.89 -2.98 -5.79
N ASP A 44 20.89 -4.32 -5.69
CA ASP A 44 19.71 -5.08 -5.31
C ASP A 44 19.20 -4.72 -3.91
N ASN A 45 20.14 -4.59 -2.96
CA ASN A 45 19.81 -4.19 -1.59
C ASN A 45 19.26 -2.76 -1.54
N PHE A 46 19.85 -1.83 -2.29
CA PHE A 46 19.37 -0.45 -2.37
C PHE A 46 17.98 -0.38 -3.00
N ALA A 47 17.77 -1.04 -4.15
CA ALA A 47 16.45 -1.12 -4.80
C ALA A 47 15.39 -1.68 -3.85
N THR A 48 15.72 -2.77 -3.14
CA THR A 48 14.82 -3.38 -2.13
C THR A 48 14.54 -2.43 -0.96
N SER A 49 15.53 -1.64 -0.53
CA SER A 49 15.34 -0.62 0.51
C SER A 49 14.36 0.47 0.05
N GLN A 50 14.58 1.03 -1.13
CA GLN A 50 13.70 2.07 -1.71
C GLN A 50 12.28 1.55 -1.95
N LEU A 51 12.14 0.31 -2.40
CA LEU A 51 10.85 -0.37 -2.54
C LEU A 51 10.12 -0.54 -1.20
N ASN A 52 10.84 -0.90 -0.14
CA ASN A 52 10.25 -1.01 1.20
C ASN A 52 9.87 0.35 1.79
N GLU A 53 10.68 1.38 1.55
CA GLU A 53 10.35 2.76 1.94
C GLU A 53 9.06 3.22 1.25
N ALA A 54 8.96 3.05 -0.07
CA ALA A 54 7.74 3.32 -0.84
C ALA A 54 6.54 2.54 -0.32
N LYS A 55 6.71 1.25 -0.01
CA LYS A 55 5.66 0.40 0.58
C LYS A 55 5.14 0.99 1.88
N TRP A 56 6.02 1.35 2.81
CA TRP A 56 5.60 1.95 4.08
C TRP A 56 4.98 3.33 3.91
N GLY A 57 5.49 4.15 2.97
CA GLY A 57 4.87 5.41 2.59
C GLY A 57 3.41 5.25 2.14
N LEU A 58 3.15 4.30 1.24
CA LEU A 58 1.80 4.00 0.78
C LEU A 58 0.89 3.44 1.87
N LEU A 59 1.40 2.58 2.75
CA LEU A 59 0.62 2.05 3.88
C LEU A 59 0.30 3.15 4.89
N ASN A 60 1.26 4.03 5.17
CA ASN A 60 1.04 5.20 6.03
C ASN A 60 0.04 6.16 5.40
N LEU A 61 0.03 6.33 4.08
CA LEU A 61 -0.99 7.09 3.37
C LEU A 61 -2.38 6.43 3.51
N ALA A 62 -2.47 5.12 3.27
CA ALA A 62 -3.72 4.39 3.28
C ALA A 62 -4.36 4.34 4.68
N PHE A 63 -3.56 4.18 5.74
CA PHE A 63 -4.05 4.02 7.11
C PHE A 63 -3.92 5.29 7.96
N GLY A 64 -3.01 6.21 7.63
CA GLY A 64 -2.72 7.41 8.41
C GLY A 64 -3.68 8.58 8.17
N ARG A 65 -4.66 8.41 7.28
CA ARG A 65 -5.71 9.41 7.02
C ARG A 65 -6.41 9.81 8.32
N GLN A 66 -6.60 11.11 8.53
CA GLN A 66 -7.30 11.63 9.70
C GLN A 66 -8.78 11.22 9.68
N ASP A 67 -9.34 10.95 10.86
CA ASP A 67 -10.76 10.72 11.06
C ASP A 67 -11.50 12.06 10.93
N ASP A 68 -11.84 12.44 9.70
CA ASP A 68 -12.60 13.66 9.40
C ASP A 68 -14.11 13.32 9.33
N PRO A 69 -14.97 13.94 10.15
CA PRO A 69 -16.41 13.71 10.13
C PRO A 69 -17.09 14.16 8.83
N ASP A 70 -16.42 14.97 8.01
CA ASP A 70 -16.94 15.44 6.72
C ASP A 70 -16.41 14.61 5.52
N ARG A 71 -15.50 13.65 5.74
CA ARG A 71 -14.91 12.81 4.67
C ARG A 71 -15.26 11.33 4.84
N HIS A 72 -16.03 10.81 3.89
CA HIS A 72 -16.50 9.41 3.90
C HIS A 72 -15.45 8.36 3.50
N ALA A 73 -14.23 8.76 3.15
CA ALA A 73 -13.22 7.83 2.68
C ALA A 73 -12.77 6.85 3.78
N PRO A 74 -13.01 5.54 3.64
CA PRO A 74 -12.56 4.57 4.62
C PRO A 74 -11.04 4.47 4.68
N PRO A 75 -10.49 4.11 5.85
CA PRO A 75 -9.08 3.74 5.96
C PRO A 75 -8.80 2.53 5.05
N GLY A 76 -7.57 2.44 4.53
CA GLY A 76 -7.15 1.36 3.64
C GLY A 76 -7.41 1.62 2.15
N LEU A 77 -7.79 2.83 1.75
CA LEU A 77 -7.76 3.16 0.32
C LEU A 77 -6.35 3.53 -0.11
N LEU A 78 -5.95 3.00 -1.25
CA LEU A 78 -4.69 3.31 -1.92
C LEU A 78 -4.94 4.27 -3.10
N PRO A 79 -3.98 5.15 -3.43
CA PRO A 79 -4.10 6.05 -4.57
C PRO A 79 -4.05 5.28 -5.90
N PHE A 80 -4.53 5.91 -6.97
CA PHE A 80 -4.20 5.45 -8.31
C PHE A 80 -2.73 5.76 -8.63
N PRO A 81 -2.06 4.97 -9.48
CA PRO A 81 -0.74 5.34 -9.99
C PRO A 81 -0.75 6.65 -10.79
N ASP A 82 0.41 7.28 -10.90
CA ASP A 82 0.69 8.36 -11.87
C ASP A 82 0.91 7.72 -13.24
N ARG A 83 0.10 8.07 -14.24
CA ARG A 83 0.12 7.41 -15.55
C ARG A 83 0.25 8.44 -16.64
N ARG A 84 0.76 7.96 -17.77
CA ARG A 84 0.98 8.72 -18.98
C ARG A 84 -0.29 9.19 -19.72
N LYS A 85 -1.47 9.13 -19.10
CA LYS A 85 -2.74 9.36 -19.83
C LYS A 85 -2.88 10.81 -20.29
N ASP A 86 -2.42 11.74 -19.49
CA ASP A 86 -2.41 13.18 -19.75
C ASP A 86 -1.18 13.62 -20.58
N GLY A 87 -0.29 12.68 -20.89
CA GLY A 87 0.91 12.89 -21.69
C GLY A 87 2.18 13.14 -20.88
N ASN A 88 2.17 13.03 -19.55
CA ASN A 88 3.36 13.18 -18.72
C ASN A 88 3.39 12.16 -17.54
N TYR A 89 4.38 12.32 -16.65
CA TYR A 89 4.34 11.77 -15.30
C TYR A 89 4.67 12.91 -14.35
N ASP A 90 3.65 13.63 -13.92
CA ASP A 90 3.77 14.84 -13.12
C ASP A 90 3.88 14.56 -11.62
N GLY A 91 3.80 13.28 -11.23
CA GLY A 91 3.80 12.83 -9.85
C GLY A 91 2.41 12.81 -9.21
N PHE A 92 1.34 13.12 -9.94
CA PHE A 92 -0.01 13.07 -9.43
C PHE A 92 -0.72 11.76 -9.79
N SER A 93 -1.63 11.35 -8.91
CA SER A 93 -2.46 10.17 -9.04
C SER A 93 -3.44 10.36 -10.18
N ASP A 94 -3.33 9.52 -11.19
CA ASP A 94 -3.95 9.73 -12.48
C ASP A 94 -5.31 8.99 -12.54
N CYS A 95 -6.17 9.38 -11.60
CA CYS A 95 -7.43 8.75 -11.27
C CYS A 95 -8.44 8.82 -12.44
N PRO A 96 -9.24 7.76 -12.69
CA PRO A 96 -10.27 7.83 -13.71
C PRO A 96 -11.34 8.88 -13.35
N ALA A 97 -11.88 9.56 -14.36
CA ALA A 97 -13.01 10.47 -14.15
C ALA A 97 -14.24 9.67 -13.66
N SER A 98 -15.08 10.31 -12.84
CA SER A 98 -16.35 9.74 -12.38
C SER A 98 -17.15 9.10 -13.51
N GLY A 99 -17.75 7.93 -13.26
CA GLY A 99 -18.51 7.19 -14.27
C GLY A 99 -17.67 6.47 -15.32
N THR A 100 -16.33 6.52 -15.23
CA THR A 100 -15.45 5.73 -16.10
C THR A 100 -15.24 4.35 -15.51
N ALA A 101 -15.45 3.30 -16.32
CA ALA A 101 -15.18 1.94 -15.89
C ALA A 101 -13.70 1.76 -15.54
N LEU A 102 -13.44 1.18 -14.38
CA LEU A 102 -12.08 0.88 -13.95
C LEU A 102 -11.46 -0.16 -14.90
N THR A 103 -10.35 0.21 -15.54
CA THR A 103 -9.59 -0.70 -16.39
C THR A 103 -8.22 -1.00 -15.78
N HIS A 104 -7.58 -2.09 -16.20
CA HIS A 104 -6.20 -2.39 -15.81
C HIS A 104 -5.22 -1.28 -16.17
N ARG A 105 -5.48 -0.54 -17.24
CA ARG A 105 -4.66 0.62 -17.64
C ARG A 105 -4.71 1.77 -16.65
N ASN A 106 -5.66 1.77 -15.72
CA ASN A 106 -5.73 2.75 -14.64
C ASN A 106 -4.91 2.31 -13.41
N ARG A 107 -4.36 1.09 -13.42
CA ARG A 107 -3.81 0.44 -12.22
C ARG A 107 -2.33 0.09 -12.33
N LEU A 108 -1.64 0.50 -13.41
CA LEU A 108 -0.18 0.54 -13.53
C LEU A 108 0.27 1.97 -13.81
N GLY A 109 1.30 2.43 -13.12
CA GLY A 109 1.96 3.71 -13.40
C GLY A 109 3.19 3.92 -12.54
N LEU A 110 3.71 5.13 -12.50
CA LEU A 110 4.69 5.53 -11.51
C LEU A 110 4.01 5.67 -10.14
N LEU A 111 4.81 5.50 -9.08
CA LEU A 111 4.39 5.83 -7.73
C LEU A 111 4.04 7.33 -7.67
N PRO A 112 2.80 7.71 -7.33
CA PRO A 112 2.43 9.12 -7.20
C PRO A 112 3.19 9.74 -6.04
N ARG A 113 3.72 10.95 -6.25
CA ARG A 113 4.50 11.74 -5.29
C ARG A 113 3.64 12.73 -4.52
N PHE A 114 2.66 13.33 -5.18
CA PHE A 114 1.95 14.49 -4.66
C PHE A 114 0.51 14.19 -4.22
N GLY A 115 0.05 12.95 -4.35
CA GLY A 115 -1.37 12.63 -4.23
C GLY A 115 -2.08 12.94 -5.54
N GLU A 116 -3.31 13.45 -5.49
CA GLU A 116 -4.09 13.84 -6.69
C GLU A 116 -3.80 15.29 -7.11
N ASP A 117 -3.91 15.57 -8.42
CA ASP A 117 -3.85 16.96 -8.93
C ASP A 117 -5.16 17.68 -8.62
N ASP A 118 -5.07 18.75 -7.83
CA ASP A 118 -6.18 19.66 -7.49
C ASP A 118 -6.67 20.48 -8.70
N GLY A 119 -6.17 20.24 -9.93
CA GLY A 119 -6.45 20.99 -11.16
C GLY A 119 -7.92 21.16 -11.59
N LEU A 120 -8.88 20.61 -10.84
CA LEU A 120 -10.32 20.87 -10.99
C LEU A 120 -10.88 21.94 -10.05
N VAL A 121 -10.13 22.40 -9.05
CA VAL A 121 -10.66 23.28 -7.98
C VAL A 121 -10.64 24.76 -8.35
N ASP A 122 -9.67 25.23 -9.14
CA ASP A 122 -9.48 26.67 -9.38
C ASP A 122 -9.61 27.08 -10.85
N LYS A 123 -10.57 26.54 -11.61
CA LYS A 123 -10.99 27.19 -12.87
C LYS A 123 -12.08 28.23 -12.57
N PRO A 124 -11.79 29.55 -12.69
CA PRO A 124 -12.80 30.58 -12.52
C PRO A 124 -13.89 30.37 -13.56
N GLY A 125 -15.12 30.11 -13.11
CA GLY A 125 -16.26 29.88 -13.98
C GLY A 125 -16.80 28.45 -14.03
N ASN A 126 -16.30 27.52 -13.20
CA ASN A 126 -17.05 26.29 -12.92
C ASN A 126 -18.18 26.63 -11.92
N PRO A 127 -19.48 26.64 -12.31
CA PRO A 127 -20.58 27.01 -11.42
C PRO A 127 -20.79 26.03 -10.24
N HIS A 128 -19.96 24.99 -10.14
CA HIS A 128 -19.90 24.06 -9.02
C HIS A 128 -18.87 24.44 -7.93
N GLY A 129 -18.16 25.55 -8.08
CA GLY A 129 -17.04 25.96 -7.23
C GLY A 129 -17.34 26.29 -5.77
N ASP A 130 -18.60 26.37 -5.31
CA ASP A 130 -18.89 26.76 -3.92
C ASP A 130 -20.16 26.11 -3.31
N ARG A 131 -20.62 24.98 -3.85
CA ARG A 131 -21.69 24.18 -3.20
C ARG A 131 -21.37 22.69 -3.15
N GLY A 132 -20.31 22.34 -2.43
CA GLY A 132 -20.44 21.52 -1.23
C GLY A 132 -20.81 20.03 -1.30
N ARG A 133 -20.86 19.34 -2.45
CA ARG A 133 -20.97 17.85 -2.50
C ARG A 133 -20.36 17.18 -3.74
N GLY A 134 -19.51 17.86 -4.48
CA GLY A 134 -18.67 17.19 -5.46
C GLY A 134 -17.55 16.51 -4.69
N MET A 135 -17.79 15.30 -4.17
CA MET A 135 -16.73 14.51 -3.54
C MET A 135 -15.56 14.49 -4.48
N ASP A 136 -14.44 15.01 -3.99
CA ASP A 136 -13.16 14.82 -4.62
C ASP A 136 -12.92 13.32 -4.61
N ILE A 137 -13.09 12.74 -5.80
CA ILE A 137 -13.31 11.31 -6.01
C ILE A 137 -12.01 10.52 -5.89
N CYS A 138 -10.89 11.23 -5.72
CA CYS A 138 -9.62 10.63 -5.38
C CYS A 138 -9.07 11.36 -4.15
N LEU A 139 -7.93 10.94 -3.65
CA LEU A 139 -7.55 11.17 -2.25
C LEU A 139 -7.08 12.63 -2.04
N ARG A 140 -8.03 13.57 -1.91
CA ARG A 140 -7.77 15.00 -1.69
C ARG A 140 -6.84 15.25 -0.49
N HIS A 141 -5.74 15.93 -0.78
CA HIS A 141 -5.10 16.97 0.02
C HIS A 141 -4.97 16.69 1.53
N GLU A 142 -3.87 16.00 1.87
CA GLU A 142 -3.18 16.03 3.18
C GLU A 142 -1.91 15.15 3.15
N ALA A 143 -1.73 14.35 2.09
CA ALA A 143 -0.55 13.55 1.80
C ALA A 143 0.73 14.36 1.44
N ARG A 144 0.90 15.60 1.94
CA ARG A 144 2.19 16.30 1.88
C ARG A 144 3.31 15.59 2.70
N GLY A 145 2.99 14.47 3.35
CA GLY A 145 3.90 13.68 4.17
C GLY A 145 4.77 12.68 3.42
N ALA A 146 4.64 12.57 2.10
CA ALA A 146 5.45 11.64 1.32
C ALA A 146 6.05 12.36 0.11
N ASP A 147 7.06 13.21 0.32
CA ASP A 147 8.04 13.56 -0.73
C ASP A 147 8.90 12.31 -1.06
N ILE A 148 8.20 11.23 -1.38
CA ILE A 148 8.72 9.91 -1.66
C ILE A 148 8.82 9.90 -3.18
N ALA A 149 9.93 10.44 -3.67
CA ALA A 149 10.41 10.22 -5.03
C ALA A 149 11.57 9.19 -5.02
N PRO A 150 11.39 7.98 -4.45
CA PRO A 150 12.44 6.99 -4.39
C PRO A 150 12.80 6.64 -5.83
N LEU A 151 14.06 6.84 -6.14
CA LEU A 151 14.65 6.38 -7.38
C LEU A 151 15.39 5.08 -7.08
N ASP A 152 15.37 4.17 -8.03
CA ASP A 152 16.16 2.96 -7.94
C ASP A 152 17.68 3.26 -8.10
N PRO A 153 18.58 2.27 -7.96
CA PRO A 153 20.02 2.50 -8.11
C PRO A 153 20.44 3.03 -9.49
N SER A 154 19.57 2.92 -10.50
CA SER A 154 19.78 3.43 -11.86
C SER A 154 19.16 4.82 -12.08
N ASN A 155 18.68 5.46 -11.00
CA ASN A 155 17.97 6.73 -11.04
C ASN A 155 16.63 6.64 -11.79
N ALA A 156 16.06 5.44 -11.92
CA ALA A 156 14.75 5.21 -12.53
C ALA A 156 13.63 5.29 -11.47
N PRO A 157 12.44 5.77 -11.83
CA PRO A 157 11.33 5.87 -10.89
C PRO A 157 10.77 4.49 -10.50
N ILE A 158 10.22 4.41 -9.28
CA ILE A 158 9.47 3.23 -8.84
C ILE A 158 8.12 3.18 -9.55
N TRP A 159 7.82 2.02 -10.10
CA TRP A 159 6.52 1.69 -10.66
C TRP A 159 5.61 1.11 -9.59
N TYR A 160 4.32 1.34 -9.76
CA TYR A 160 3.29 1.02 -8.80
C TYR A 160 2.08 0.40 -9.50
N ALA A 161 1.67 -0.75 -9.00
CA ALA A 161 0.45 -1.42 -9.39
C ALA A 161 -0.44 -1.67 -8.18
N VAL A 162 -1.75 -1.57 -8.38
CA VAL A 162 -2.74 -1.65 -7.30
C VAL A 162 -3.96 -2.48 -7.66
N SER A 163 -4.48 -3.23 -6.70
CA SER A 163 -5.72 -3.98 -6.86
C SER A 163 -6.92 -3.03 -6.94
N ALA A 164 -7.88 -3.39 -7.79
CA ALA A 164 -9.13 -2.67 -7.94
C ALA A 164 -9.98 -2.69 -6.65
N ASN A 165 -9.77 -3.68 -5.79
CA ASN A 165 -10.51 -3.84 -4.54
C ASN A 165 -10.13 -2.82 -3.45
N VAL A 166 -9.05 -2.05 -3.62
CA VAL A 166 -8.51 -1.12 -2.60
C VAL A 166 -8.27 0.29 -3.16
N VAL A 167 -8.71 0.56 -4.37
CA VAL A 167 -8.76 1.91 -4.94
C VAL A 167 -10.21 2.37 -4.99
N PHE A 168 -10.42 3.69 -5.07
CA PHE A 168 -11.75 4.25 -5.17
C PHE A 168 -12.45 3.80 -6.47
N ASP A 169 -13.67 3.25 -6.34
CA ASP A 169 -14.51 2.95 -7.51
C ASP A 169 -15.26 4.20 -7.95
N THR A 170 -14.74 4.84 -8.99
CA THR A 170 -15.26 6.10 -9.53
C THR A 170 -16.64 5.98 -10.19
N LEU A 171 -17.17 4.76 -10.38
CA LEU A 171 -18.44 4.53 -11.07
C LEU A 171 -19.67 4.90 -10.24
N ASN A 172 -19.66 4.62 -8.94
CA ASN A 172 -20.90 4.62 -8.14
C ASN A 172 -21.09 5.85 -7.25
N TRP A 173 -20.17 6.83 -7.28
CA TRP A 173 -20.19 7.96 -6.33
C TRP A 173 -20.21 7.53 -4.85
N ASP A 174 -19.93 6.26 -4.59
CA ASP A 174 -19.82 5.68 -3.26
C ASP A 174 -18.39 5.19 -3.10
N TYR A 175 -17.81 5.45 -1.93
CA TYR A 175 -16.57 4.77 -1.57
C TYR A 175 -16.85 3.26 -1.63
N PRO A 176 -15.98 2.46 -2.27
CA PRO A 176 -16.12 1.02 -2.15
C PRO A 176 -16.14 0.71 -0.66
N THR A 177 -17.07 -0.15 -0.24
CA THR A 177 -17.18 -0.60 1.14
C THR A 177 -15.98 -1.47 1.47
N LEU A 178 -14.82 -0.84 1.62
CA LEU A 178 -13.60 -1.49 1.99
C LEU A 178 -13.74 -1.88 3.44
N THR A 179 -13.98 -3.17 3.65
CA THR A 179 -14.17 -3.80 4.95
C THR A 179 -13.23 -4.97 5.05
N ILE A 180 -13.00 -5.49 6.26
CA ILE A 180 -12.18 -6.69 6.41
C ILE A 180 -12.77 -7.84 5.58
N SER A 181 -14.09 -8.04 5.66
CA SER A 181 -14.80 -9.04 4.88
C SER A 181 -14.64 -8.86 3.37
N SER A 182 -14.62 -7.63 2.84
CA SER A 182 -14.39 -7.41 1.41
C SER A 182 -12.94 -7.68 0.99
N VAL A 183 -11.96 -7.36 1.84
CA VAL A 183 -10.53 -7.61 1.59
C VAL A 183 -10.21 -9.11 1.67
N LEU A 184 -10.86 -9.84 2.58
CA LEU A 184 -10.64 -11.26 2.82
C LEU A 184 -11.54 -12.18 2.01
N SER A 185 -12.55 -11.64 1.30
CA SER A 185 -13.46 -12.42 0.47
C SER A 185 -12.72 -13.31 -0.52
N ASP A 186 -13.11 -14.59 -0.58
CA ASP A 186 -12.66 -15.52 -1.62
C ASP A 186 -13.37 -15.28 -2.97
N THR A 187 -14.40 -14.44 -2.97
CA THR A 187 -15.10 -13.97 -4.18
C THR A 187 -15.01 -12.44 -4.25
N PRO A 188 -13.80 -11.87 -4.38
CA PRO A 188 -13.65 -10.44 -4.47
C PRO A 188 -14.31 -9.92 -5.76
N ALA A 189 -14.80 -8.68 -5.74
CA ALA A 189 -15.43 -8.06 -6.91
C ALA A 189 -14.47 -8.01 -8.11
N TYR A 190 -13.17 -7.86 -7.84
CA TYR A 190 -12.11 -7.94 -8.82
C TYR A 190 -11.05 -8.98 -8.39
N PRO A 191 -10.43 -9.69 -9.34
CA PRO A 191 -9.29 -10.53 -9.02
C PRO A 191 -8.17 -9.72 -8.37
N TRP A 192 -7.59 -10.27 -7.31
CA TRP A 192 -6.36 -9.75 -6.71
C TRP A 192 -5.16 -9.90 -7.67
N LEU A 193 -4.08 -9.18 -7.36
CA LEU A 193 -2.84 -9.27 -8.13
C LEU A 193 -2.15 -10.62 -7.83
N THR A 194 -1.52 -11.20 -8.85
CA THR A 194 -0.80 -12.48 -8.75
C THR A 194 0.69 -12.26 -8.84
N ILE A 195 1.46 -12.87 -7.94
CA ILE A 195 2.92 -12.86 -7.94
C ILE A 195 3.41 -14.25 -8.36
N CYS A 196 4.18 -14.28 -9.44
CA CYS A 196 4.79 -15.46 -10.01
C CYS A 196 6.28 -15.51 -9.66
N GLY A 197 6.76 -16.68 -9.27
CA GLY A 197 8.16 -16.96 -8.98
C GLY A 197 8.89 -17.67 -10.12
N PRO A 198 10.15 -18.05 -9.88
CA PRO A 198 10.94 -18.81 -10.84
C PRO A 198 10.26 -20.12 -11.24
N GLY A 199 10.40 -20.51 -12.51
CA GLY A 199 9.84 -21.77 -13.02
C GLY A 199 8.31 -21.81 -13.12
N GLY A 200 7.63 -20.67 -12.97
CA GLY A 200 6.17 -20.57 -13.04
C GLY A 200 5.45 -20.92 -11.74
N ALA A 201 6.16 -20.95 -10.61
CA ALA A 201 5.54 -21.13 -9.30
C ALA A 201 4.64 -19.93 -8.97
N VAL A 202 3.45 -20.17 -8.42
CA VAL A 202 2.61 -19.10 -7.86
C VAL A 202 3.12 -18.80 -6.45
N ILE A 203 3.60 -17.57 -6.23
CA ILE A 203 4.02 -17.09 -4.90
C ILE A 203 2.80 -16.58 -4.13
N SER A 204 1.95 -15.77 -4.78
CA SER A 204 0.75 -15.21 -4.17
C SER A 204 -0.33 -14.97 -5.23
N THR A 205 -1.59 -15.18 -4.88
CA THR A 205 -2.76 -14.79 -5.68
C THR A 205 -3.60 -13.72 -4.99
N LYS A 206 -3.10 -13.18 -3.87
CA LYS A 206 -3.81 -12.25 -2.99
C LYS A 206 -2.95 -11.02 -2.72
N ALA A 207 -2.25 -10.49 -3.72
CA ALA A 207 -1.50 -9.25 -3.58
C ALA A 207 -2.41 -8.02 -3.78
N VAL A 208 -2.31 -7.08 -2.84
CA VAL A 208 -3.10 -5.84 -2.78
C VAL A 208 -2.45 -4.75 -3.63
N MET A 209 -1.13 -4.64 -3.55
CA MET A 209 -0.32 -3.74 -4.38
C MET A 209 1.04 -4.35 -4.67
N VAL A 210 1.66 -3.92 -5.76
CA VAL A 210 3.01 -4.29 -6.18
C VAL A 210 3.79 -3.02 -6.48
N LEU A 211 5.00 -2.92 -5.96
CA LEU A 211 5.96 -1.87 -6.27
C LEU A 211 7.11 -2.51 -7.04
N LEU A 212 7.55 -1.87 -8.12
CA LEU A 212 8.58 -2.39 -9.01
C LEU A 212 9.71 -1.37 -9.22
N ALA A 213 10.94 -1.87 -9.20
CA ALA A 213 12.13 -1.12 -9.55
C ALA A 213 12.75 -1.75 -10.82
N PRO A 214 12.75 -1.04 -11.96
CA PRO A 214 13.12 -1.57 -13.28
C PRO A 214 14.62 -1.81 -13.50
N ALA A 215 15.47 -1.41 -12.55
CA ALA A 215 16.94 -1.51 -12.63
C ALA A 215 17.50 -0.91 -13.93
N ALA A 216 18.75 -1.25 -14.28
CA ALA A 216 19.39 -0.77 -15.50
C ALA A 216 18.71 -1.36 -16.75
N PRO A 217 18.59 -0.61 -17.86
CA PRO A 217 17.95 -1.12 -19.08
C PRO A 217 18.57 -2.43 -19.56
N VAL A 218 17.73 -3.43 -19.82
CA VAL A 218 18.13 -4.72 -20.41
C VAL A 218 17.43 -4.96 -21.75
N GLY A 219 18.04 -5.80 -22.59
CA GLY A 219 17.47 -6.20 -23.87
C GLY A 219 17.18 -5.03 -24.82
N ARG A 220 15.89 -4.79 -25.10
CA ARG A 220 15.39 -3.78 -26.06
C ARG A 220 14.69 -2.60 -25.38
N GLN A 221 14.86 -2.43 -24.08
CA GLN A 221 14.29 -1.30 -23.38
C GLN A 221 14.86 0.03 -23.92
N ASP A 222 13.96 0.90 -24.38
CA ASP A 222 14.30 2.25 -24.84
C ASP A 222 13.58 3.30 -23.98
N ARG A 223 14.36 3.92 -23.09
CA ARG A 223 13.91 4.96 -22.16
C ARG A 223 14.13 6.38 -22.71
N SER A 224 14.49 6.54 -23.98
CA SER A 224 14.86 7.84 -24.57
C SER A 224 13.67 8.74 -24.92
N ALA A 225 12.46 8.19 -25.00
CA ALA A 225 11.25 8.97 -25.24
C ALA A 225 11.05 10.01 -24.12
N ALA A 226 10.44 11.16 -24.45
CA ALA A 226 10.15 12.20 -23.46
C ALA A 226 9.34 11.66 -22.26
N THR A 227 8.44 10.71 -22.53
CA THR A 227 7.59 10.05 -21.53
C THR A 227 7.47 8.55 -21.90
N PRO A 228 8.46 7.71 -21.58
CA PRO A 228 8.43 6.30 -21.97
C PRO A 228 7.31 5.56 -21.22
N GLY A 229 6.66 4.59 -21.87
CA GLY A 229 5.62 3.77 -21.22
C GLY A 229 6.21 2.68 -20.32
N ALA A 230 5.36 1.95 -19.59
CA ALA A 230 5.79 0.86 -18.69
C ALA A 230 6.72 -0.16 -19.37
N ALA A 231 6.40 -0.59 -20.60
CA ALA A 231 7.19 -1.55 -21.36
C ALA A 231 8.59 -1.07 -21.76
N ALA A 232 8.88 0.23 -21.61
CA ALA A 232 10.23 0.77 -21.78
C ALA A 232 11.11 0.62 -20.53
N PHE A 233 10.51 0.28 -19.39
CA PHE A 233 11.18 0.16 -18.09
C PHE A 233 11.10 -1.23 -17.50
N LEU A 234 9.92 -1.86 -17.55
CA LEU A 234 9.64 -3.13 -16.89
C LEU A 234 9.83 -4.31 -17.85
N ASP A 235 10.36 -5.38 -17.31
CA ASP A 235 10.80 -6.54 -18.08
C ASP A 235 9.69 -7.53 -18.38
N ALA A 236 10.00 -8.43 -19.31
CA ALA A 236 9.27 -9.64 -19.56
C ALA A 236 10.22 -10.83 -19.52
N THR A 237 9.75 -11.95 -18.99
CA THR A 237 10.52 -13.19 -18.99
C THR A 237 9.62 -14.38 -19.29
N ARG A 238 10.22 -15.45 -19.82
CA ARG A 238 9.52 -16.71 -20.02
C ARG A 238 9.66 -17.57 -18.76
N LEU A 239 8.56 -17.76 -18.06
CA LEU A 239 8.47 -18.72 -16.98
C LEU A 239 8.13 -20.12 -17.52
N GLY A 240 8.73 -21.13 -16.90
CA GLY A 240 8.34 -22.52 -17.12
C GLY A 240 6.94 -22.81 -16.56
N GLY A 241 6.48 -24.05 -16.73
CA GLY A 241 5.22 -24.51 -16.15
C GLY A 241 3.97 -24.19 -16.98
N ASN A 242 2.83 -24.63 -16.45
CA ASN A 242 1.50 -24.44 -17.03
C ASN A 242 0.65 -23.57 -16.08
N GLY A 243 -0.39 -22.93 -16.61
CA GLY A 243 -1.34 -22.14 -15.81
C GLY A 243 -1.04 -20.65 -15.78
N ILE A 244 -1.53 -19.95 -14.76
CA ILE A 244 -1.51 -18.47 -14.69
C ILE A 244 -0.10 -17.87 -14.71
N CYS A 245 0.89 -18.58 -14.16
CA CYS A 245 2.29 -18.15 -14.14
C CYS A 245 3.15 -18.83 -15.21
N GLY A 246 2.56 -19.56 -16.17
CA GLY A 246 3.31 -20.19 -17.27
C GLY A 246 3.48 -19.27 -18.48
N GLY A 247 4.51 -19.50 -19.29
CA GLY A 247 4.71 -18.78 -20.56
C GLY A 247 5.41 -17.43 -20.41
N ILE A 248 5.15 -16.50 -21.35
CA ILE A 248 5.73 -15.16 -21.29
C ILE A 248 4.91 -14.33 -20.31
N GLN A 249 5.58 -13.80 -19.30
CA GLN A 249 5.00 -12.94 -18.29
C GLN A 249 5.73 -11.60 -18.33
N SER A 250 5.00 -10.49 -18.31
CA SER A 250 5.56 -9.14 -18.31
C SER A 250 5.04 -8.35 -17.12
N ASN A 251 5.96 -7.63 -16.48
CA ASN A 251 5.62 -6.68 -15.42
C ASN A 251 4.99 -5.39 -15.97
N SER A 252 5.03 -5.17 -17.30
CA SER A 252 4.40 -4.02 -17.96
C SER A 252 3.02 -4.31 -18.55
N ASP A 253 2.68 -5.57 -18.79
CA ASP A 253 1.48 -5.94 -19.53
C ASP A 253 0.28 -6.07 -18.60
N ALA A 254 -0.68 -5.17 -18.76
CA ALA A 254 -2.01 -5.32 -18.21
C ALA A 254 -2.79 -6.38 -19.00
N PRO A 255 -3.56 -7.27 -18.34
CA PRO A 255 -4.38 -8.23 -19.07
C PRO A 255 -5.50 -7.52 -19.84
N ASN A 256 -5.91 -8.10 -20.96
CA ASN A 256 -6.92 -7.51 -21.87
C ASN A 256 -8.36 -7.55 -21.32
N SER A 257 -8.60 -8.18 -20.17
CA SER A 257 -9.94 -8.32 -19.56
C SER A 257 -9.90 -7.95 -18.08
N THR A 258 -10.84 -7.13 -17.62
CA THR A 258 -11.02 -6.73 -16.21
C THR A 258 -11.24 -7.91 -15.26
N SER A 259 -11.72 -9.05 -15.77
CA SER A 259 -11.93 -10.29 -15.03
C SER A 259 -10.69 -11.19 -14.91
N ALA A 260 -9.59 -10.86 -15.60
CA ALA A 260 -8.35 -11.62 -15.51
C ALA A 260 -7.48 -11.08 -14.36
N ALA A 261 -6.92 -12.00 -13.58
CA ALA A 261 -5.89 -11.67 -12.60
C ALA A 261 -4.64 -11.17 -13.33
N TRP A 262 -4.11 -10.06 -12.83
CA TRP A 262 -2.90 -9.45 -13.37
C TRP A 262 -1.68 -10.03 -12.67
N THR A 263 -0.74 -10.53 -13.47
CA THR A 263 0.45 -11.25 -13.01
C THR A 263 1.68 -10.36 -13.01
N PHE A 264 2.52 -10.54 -11.98
CA PHE A 264 3.83 -9.92 -11.85
C PHE A 264 4.87 -10.99 -11.55
N VAL A 265 6.11 -10.78 -11.98
CA VAL A 265 7.20 -11.76 -11.85
C VAL A 265 8.21 -11.29 -10.83
N GLN A 266 8.50 -12.16 -9.85
CA GLN A 266 9.61 -12.06 -8.94
C GLN A 266 10.61 -13.17 -9.24
N ALA A 267 11.66 -12.86 -10.00
CA ALA A 267 12.69 -13.82 -10.40
C ALA A 267 14.11 -13.28 -10.15
N PRO A 268 15.13 -14.15 -10.04
CA PRO A 268 16.52 -13.75 -10.07
C PRO A 268 16.84 -12.96 -11.35
N ALA A 269 17.85 -12.10 -11.27
CA ALA A 269 18.29 -11.35 -12.44
C ALA A 269 18.86 -12.31 -13.50
N ALA A 270 18.49 -12.07 -14.75
CA ALA A 270 18.89 -12.76 -15.96
C ALA A 270 19.27 -11.74 -17.05
N THR A 271 19.69 -12.22 -18.22
CA THR A 271 20.13 -11.37 -19.34
C THR A 271 19.04 -10.41 -19.84
N ASP A 272 17.76 -10.81 -19.70
CA ASP A 272 16.58 -10.13 -20.19
C ASP A 272 15.56 -9.78 -19.08
N PHE A 273 15.94 -9.95 -17.82
CA PHE A 273 15.06 -9.68 -16.68
C PHE A 273 15.88 -9.25 -15.46
N ASN A 274 15.70 -8.04 -14.97
CA ASN A 274 16.34 -7.55 -13.75
C ASN A 274 15.43 -6.71 -12.85
N ASP A 275 14.13 -6.65 -13.15
CA ASP A 275 13.12 -6.05 -12.27
C ASP A 275 13.21 -6.60 -10.84
N ARG A 276 13.08 -5.69 -9.87
CA ARG A 276 12.85 -6.02 -8.45
C ARG A 276 11.43 -5.61 -8.09
N LEU A 277 10.79 -6.40 -7.24
CA LEU A 277 9.49 -6.03 -6.71
C LEU A 277 9.34 -6.34 -5.22
N VAL A 278 8.46 -5.58 -4.58
CA VAL A 278 7.88 -5.90 -3.28
C VAL A 278 6.37 -5.77 -3.38
N TYR A 279 5.64 -6.51 -2.55
CA TYR A 279 4.19 -6.47 -2.52
C TYR A 279 3.68 -6.57 -1.08
N ILE A 280 2.38 -6.37 -0.90
CA ILE A 280 1.67 -6.68 0.34
C ILE A 280 0.49 -7.60 0.04
N GLU A 281 0.33 -8.64 0.86
CA GLU A 281 -0.78 -9.59 0.75
C GLU A 281 -2.02 -9.09 1.50
N THR A 282 -3.19 -9.59 1.10
CA THR A 282 -4.48 -9.22 1.73
C THR A 282 -4.49 -9.49 3.23
N ALA A 283 -3.91 -10.60 3.71
CA ALA A 283 -3.86 -10.93 5.13
C ALA A 283 -3.08 -9.89 5.95
N ARG A 284 -1.89 -9.49 5.47
CA ARG A 284 -1.12 -8.44 6.15
C ARG A 284 -1.82 -7.08 6.05
N TYR A 285 -2.46 -6.81 4.92
CA TYR A 285 -3.22 -5.59 4.70
C TYR A 285 -4.43 -5.48 5.64
N SER A 286 -5.19 -6.57 5.81
CA SER A 286 -6.35 -6.64 6.70
C SER A 286 -5.95 -6.50 8.17
N ASP A 287 -4.81 -7.05 8.58
CA ASP A 287 -4.30 -6.88 9.95
C ASP A 287 -4.03 -5.39 10.25
N LEU A 288 -3.39 -4.67 9.31
CA LEU A 288 -3.12 -3.22 9.44
C LEU A 288 -4.42 -2.40 9.43
N LEU A 289 -5.36 -2.78 8.56
CA LEU A 289 -6.65 -2.14 8.44
C LEU A 289 -7.48 -2.31 9.73
N ALA A 290 -7.57 -3.53 10.26
CA ALA A 290 -8.25 -3.83 11.52
C ALA A 290 -7.66 -3.05 12.69
N ALA A 291 -6.32 -2.97 12.78
CA ALA A 291 -5.65 -2.17 13.80
C ALA A 291 -6.03 -0.69 13.70
N ARG A 292 -6.01 -0.10 12.49
CA ARG A 292 -6.37 1.31 12.27
C ARG A 292 -7.83 1.60 12.62
N VAL A 293 -8.75 0.72 12.25
CA VAL A 293 -10.17 0.87 12.57
C VAL A 293 -10.41 0.68 14.06
N GLY A 294 -9.73 -0.27 14.70
CA GLY A 294 -9.79 -0.52 16.14
C GLY A 294 -9.35 0.70 16.93
N ASP A 295 -8.24 1.34 16.54
CA ASP A 295 -7.75 2.57 17.17
C ASP A 295 -8.73 3.75 17.03
N ALA A 296 -9.35 3.92 15.87
CA ALA A 296 -10.36 4.96 15.67
C ALA A 296 -11.59 4.71 16.55
N THR A 297 -12.04 3.47 16.57
CA THR A 297 -13.21 3.02 17.35
C THR A 297 -12.97 3.21 18.83
N ARG A 298 -11.77 2.86 19.32
CA ARG A 298 -11.34 3.11 20.69
C ARG A 298 -11.38 4.61 21.01
N ARG A 299 -10.79 5.48 20.18
CA ARG A 299 -10.81 6.93 20.41
C ARG A 299 -12.23 7.48 20.51
N TRP A 300 -13.15 6.96 19.70
CA TRP A 300 -14.56 7.34 19.78
C TRP A 300 -15.21 6.88 21.09
N LEU A 301 -14.98 5.63 21.51
CA LEU A 301 -15.45 5.11 22.80
C LEU A 301 -14.84 5.86 24.00
N ASP A 302 -13.58 6.29 23.88
CA ASP A 302 -12.91 7.11 24.90
C ASP A 302 -13.56 8.48 25.04
N ALA A 303 -13.88 9.12 23.91
CA ALA A 303 -14.59 10.39 23.91
C ALA A 303 -15.99 10.25 24.53
N PHE A 304 -16.67 9.13 24.25
CA PHE A 304 -17.95 8.81 24.88
C PHE A 304 -17.80 8.64 26.40
N HIS A 305 -16.87 7.80 26.85
CA HIS A 305 -16.66 7.55 28.28
C HIS A 305 -16.29 8.83 29.01
N THR A 306 -15.36 9.63 28.46
CA THR A 306 -15.00 10.95 29.01
C THR A 306 -16.22 11.85 29.22
N ALA A 307 -17.17 11.86 28.28
CA ALA A 307 -18.35 12.70 28.33
C ALA A 307 -19.44 12.20 29.30
N PHE A 308 -19.52 10.89 29.54
CA PHE A 308 -20.67 10.28 30.23
C PHE A 308 -20.32 9.43 31.47
N GLY A 309 -19.02 9.22 31.74
CA GLY A 309 -18.52 8.41 32.85
C GLY A 309 -18.77 6.91 32.73
N GLN A 310 -19.10 6.43 31.53
CA GLN A 310 -19.27 5.01 31.22
C GLN A 310 -19.20 4.77 29.71
N PHE A 311 -18.90 3.55 29.29
CA PHE A 311 -19.10 3.10 27.91
C PHE A 311 -20.59 2.97 27.54
N PRO A 312 -20.96 3.16 26.25
CA PRO A 312 -22.35 3.05 25.81
C PRO A 312 -22.88 1.63 25.92
N ASP A 313 -24.19 1.45 26.12
CA ASP A 313 -24.81 0.16 25.84
C ASP A 313 -24.79 -0.10 24.32
N ALA A 314 -24.82 -1.37 23.92
CA ALA A 314 -24.73 -1.75 22.52
C ALA A 314 -26.00 -1.35 21.73
N ALA A 315 -25.86 -1.26 20.40
CA ALA A 315 -26.97 -1.28 19.48
C ALA A 315 -27.35 -2.72 19.11
N ASP A 316 -28.63 -2.97 18.84
CA ASP A 316 -29.09 -4.26 18.32
C ASP A 316 -28.52 -4.46 16.90
N GLY A 317 -27.72 -5.52 16.73
CA GLY A 317 -27.09 -5.82 15.44
C GLY A 317 -28.06 -6.24 14.33
N SER A 318 -29.32 -6.54 14.68
CA SER A 318 -30.40 -6.80 13.73
C SER A 318 -31.20 -5.54 13.37
N ALA A 319 -31.12 -4.49 14.19
CA ALA A 319 -31.82 -3.25 13.96
C ALA A 319 -31.13 -2.42 12.88
N SER A 320 -31.93 -1.75 12.05
CA SER A 320 -31.44 -0.87 10.99
C SER A 320 -30.95 0.47 11.51
N ASP A 321 -31.36 0.87 12.72
CA ASP A 321 -31.16 2.23 13.22
C ASP A 321 -29.82 2.45 13.93
N SER A 322 -29.09 1.37 14.24
CA SER A 322 -27.87 1.41 15.07
C SER A 322 -28.08 2.20 16.37
N ALA A 323 -29.33 2.24 16.84
CA ALA A 323 -29.72 3.00 18.01
C ALA A 323 -29.26 2.26 19.25
N CYS A 324 -28.71 3.02 20.19
CA CYS A 324 -28.33 2.51 21.49
C CYS A 324 -29.57 1.93 22.21
N LEU A 325 -29.50 0.67 22.66
CA LEU A 325 -30.60 -0.02 23.37
C LEU A 325 -30.24 -0.21 24.85
N ALA A 326 -31.00 0.42 25.76
CA ALA A 326 -30.75 0.33 27.20
C ALA A 326 -30.71 -1.12 27.69
N GLY A 327 -29.65 -1.46 28.44
CA GLY A 327 -29.44 -2.78 29.00
C GLY A 327 -28.92 -3.83 28.01
N LEU A 328 -28.70 -3.47 26.75
CA LEU A 328 -28.07 -4.36 25.78
C LEU A 328 -26.54 -4.26 25.93
N HIS A 329 -25.92 -5.33 26.42
CA HIS A 329 -24.48 -5.34 26.68
C HIS A 329 -23.64 -5.88 25.52
N ALA A 330 -24.25 -6.44 24.47
CA ALA A 330 -23.52 -6.96 23.32
C ALA A 330 -24.30 -6.77 22.02
N GLY A 331 -23.60 -6.39 20.96
CA GLY A 331 -24.20 -6.10 19.66
C GLY A 331 -23.24 -5.31 18.78
N ARG A 332 -23.71 -4.19 18.24
CA ARG A 332 -22.90 -3.25 17.46
C ARG A 332 -22.62 -1.99 18.27
N ILE A 333 -21.69 -1.18 17.80
CA ILE A 333 -21.43 0.14 18.37
C ILE A 333 -22.61 1.06 18.01
N PRO A 334 -23.22 1.76 18.97
CA PRO A 334 -24.28 2.70 18.66
C PRO A 334 -23.73 3.94 17.99
N LEU A 335 -24.29 4.30 16.84
CA LEU A 335 -23.91 5.50 16.08
C LEU A 335 -24.97 6.60 16.13
N THR A 336 -26.15 6.31 16.66
CA THR A 336 -27.28 7.23 16.77
C THR A 336 -27.83 7.26 18.19
N GLU A 337 -28.44 8.40 18.54
CA GLU A 337 -29.18 8.53 19.80
C GLU A 337 -30.35 7.53 19.81
N GLY A 338 -30.45 6.75 20.88
CA GLY A 338 -31.50 5.75 21.10
C GLY A 338 -32.09 5.85 22.50
N ASN A 339 -32.80 4.81 22.93
CA ASN A 339 -33.40 4.73 24.27
C ASN A 339 -32.39 4.37 25.38
N CYS A 340 -31.11 4.68 25.21
CA CYS A 340 -30.10 4.35 26.20
C CYS A 340 -30.27 5.16 27.47
N THR A 341 -30.28 4.45 28.60
CA THR A 341 -30.34 5.03 29.95
C THR A 341 -29.15 5.97 30.21
N ALA A 342 -28.00 5.72 29.58
CA ALA A 342 -26.82 6.58 29.63
C ALA A 342 -26.94 7.89 28.79
N LEU A 343 -27.85 7.93 27.82
CA LEU A 343 -27.89 8.94 26.76
C LEU A 343 -29.10 9.89 26.82
N ALA A 344 -29.96 9.78 27.83
CA ALA A 344 -31.18 10.59 27.91
C ALA A 344 -30.88 12.11 27.79
N GLY A 345 -31.10 12.65 26.59
CA GLY A 345 -30.95 14.06 26.25
C GLY A 345 -29.52 14.55 25.99
N ARG A 346 -28.57 13.68 25.62
CA ARG A 346 -27.18 14.10 25.35
C ARG A 346 -26.67 13.63 23.99
N PRO A 347 -26.01 14.51 23.21
CA PRO A 347 -25.51 14.16 21.88
C PRO A 347 -24.29 13.24 21.94
N LEU A 348 -24.24 12.28 21.03
CA LEU A 348 -23.08 11.42 20.83
C LEU A 348 -21.88 12.22 20.31
N PRO A 349 -20.63 11.83 20.66
CA PRO A 349 -19.46 12.30 19.93
C PRO A 349 -19.61 11.99 18.44
N ALA A 350 -19.18 12.91 17.58
CA ALA A 350 -19.19 12.68 16.13
C ALA A 350 -18.33 11.46 15.80
N ALA A 351 -18.95 10.44 15.18
CA ALA A 351 -18.23 9.30 14.64
C ALA A 351 -17.48 9.71 13.35
N PRO A 352 -16.35 9.06 13.02
CA PRO A 352 -15.74 9.25 11.71
C PRO A 352 -16.75 8.91 10.60
N ALA A 353 -16.83 9.72 9.54
CA ALA A 353 -17.87 9.54 8.51
C ALA A 353 -17.78 8.17 7.82
N TRP A 354 -16.57 7.61 7.72
CA TRP A 354 -16.32 6.28 7.15
C TRP A 354 -16.78 5.13 8.05
N MET A 355 -16.98 5.36 9.36
CA MET A 355 -17.56 4.35 10.25
C MET A 355 -18.99 3.99 9.81
N GLY A 356 -19.61 4.93 9.09
CA GLY A 356 -20.91 4.83 8.45
C GLY A 356 -21.86 5.89 8.99
N THR A 357 -22.92 6.14 8.23
CA THR A 357 -24.12 6.82 8.73
C THR A 357 -25.33 5.92 8.47
N HIS A 358 -26.31 5.99 9.36
CA HIS A 358 -27.56 5.25 9.28
C HIS A 358 -28.14 5.17 7.85
N GLY A 359 -28.40 3.95 7.35
CA GLY A 359 -29.21 3.70 6.15
C GLY A 359 -28.47 3.02 4.99
N ASP A 360 -27.14 3.00 5.01
CA ASP A 360 -26.37 2.16 4.09
C ASP A 360 -26.26 0.74 4.67
N ASN A 361 -26.44 -0.29 3.84
CA ASN A 361 -26.18 -1.68 4.26
C ASN A 361 -24.67 -1.98 4.22
N SER A 362 -23.82 -0.95 4.27
CA SER A 362 -22.48 -0.99 3.70
C SER A 362 -21.54 -0.01 4.41
N GLY A 363 -21.23 -0.29 5.67
CA GLY A 363 -20.31 0.49 6.49
C GLY A 363 -19.54 -0.36 7.50
N TRP A 364 -18.44 0.19 8.02
CA TRP A 364 -17.60 -0.48 9.02
C TRP A 364 -18.37 -0.86 10.30
N TYR A 365 -19.41 -0.10 10.66
CA TYR A 365 -20.25 -0.39 11.81
C TYR A 365 -20.80 -1.83 11.82
N ARG A 366 -21.13 -2.41 10.65
CA ARG A 366 -21.60 -3.80 10.53
C ARG A 366 -20.50 -4.83 10.72
N GLN A 367 -19.24 -4.43 10.62
CA GLN A 367 -18.10 -5.32 10.80
C GLN A 367 -17.54 -5.23 12.21
N ILE A 368 -17.90 -4.17 12.96
CA ILE A 368 -17.46 -3.95 14.33
C ILE A 368 -18.49 -4.53 15.28
N GLY A 369 -18.13 -5.63 15.95
CA GLY A 369 -18.88 -6.14 17.07
C GLY A 369 -18.39 -5.52 18.38
N TYR A 370 -19.32 -5.31 19.30
CA TYR A 370 -19.09 -4.58 20.55
C TYR A 370 -19.73 -5.32 21.73
N ARG A 371 -19.03 -5.34 22.86
CA ARG A 371 -19.56 -5.84 24.13
C ARG A 371 -19.12 -4.94 25.28
N LYS A 372 -20.09 -4.42 26.02
CA LYS A 372 -19.89 -3.77 27.31
C LYS A 372 -19.93 -4.82 28.41
N TYR A 373 -18.91 -4.88 29.26
CA TYR A 373 -18.91 -5.77 30.43
C TYR A 373 -19.43 -5.03 31.67
N ASP A 374 -18.97 -3.79 31.84
CA ASP A 374 -19.41 -2.86 32.89
C ASP A 374 -19.23 -1.40 32.41
N ASN A 375 -19.23 -0.42 33.32
CA ASN A 375 -19.10 0.98 32.94
C ASN A 375 -17.70 1.34 32.41
N ASP A 376 -16.66 0.61 32.85
CA ASP A 376 -15.25 0.92 32.62
C ASP A 376 -14.55 -0.16 31.77
N HIS A 377 -15.25 -1.25 31.43
CA HIS A 377 -14.73 -2.33 30.61
C HIS A 377 -15.62 -2.65 29.40
N ALA A 378 -15.01 -2.72 28.22
CA ALA A 378 -15.65 -3.13 26.98
C ALA A 378 -14.70 -3.86 26.04
N SER A 379 -15.22 -4.56 25.05
CA SER A 379 -14.43 -5.15 23.97
C SER A 379 -14.99 -4.82 22.59
N ILE A 380 -14.06 -4.72 21.64
CA ILE A 380 -14.34 -4.58 20.21
C ILE A 380 -13.80 -5.82 19.50
N HIS A 381 -14.58 -6.39 18.59
CA HIS A 381 -14.15 -7.46 17.70
C HIS A 381 -14.52 -7.14 16.25
N PHE A 382 -13.77 -7.69 15.31
CA PHE A 382 -14.02 -7.52 13.88
C PHE A 382 -14.51 -8.81 13.25
N GLU A 383 -15.60 -8.77 12.50
CA GLU A 383 -16.09 -9.92 11.75
C GLU A 383 -15.00 -10.40 10.76
N GLY A 384 -14.72 -11.70 10.76
CA GLY A 384 -13.61 -12.29 9.98
C GLY A 384 -12.22 -12.18 10.62
N CYS A 385 -12.09 -11.51 11.78
CA CYS A 385 -10.85 -11.49 12.55
C CYS A 385 -11.03 -12.15 13.91
N GLU A 386 -9.95 -12.78 14.38
CA GLU A 386 -9.83 -13.24 15.77
C GLU A 386 -9.31 -12.09 16.68
N ILE A 387 -9.09 -10.90 16.13
CA ILE A 387 -8.66 -9.71 16.89
C ILE A 387 -9.78 -9.25 17.80
N VAL A 388 -9.51 -9.29 19.11
CA VAL A 388 -10.32 -8.67 20.15
C VAL A 388 -9.49 -7.58 20.80
N HIS A 389 -10.01 -6.36 20.80
CA HIS A 389 -9.48 -5.23 21.54
C HIS A 389 -10.24 -5.12 22.86
N GLU A 390 -9.58 -5.45 23.96
CA GLU A 390 -10.12 -5.24 25.30
C GLU A 390 -9.77 -3.82 25.78
N LEU A 391 -10.79 -3.08 26.18
CA LEU A 391 -10.72 -1.70 26.64
C LEU A 391 -10.97 -1.66 28.15
N SER A 392 -10.04 -1.04 28.87
CA SER A 392 -10.21 -0.72 30.28
C SER A 392 -10.01 0.75 30.51
N TRP A 393 -10.97 1.41 31.14
CA TRP A 393 -10.92 2.81 31.50
C TRP A 393 -10.23 3.00 32.85
N GLU A 394 -9.05 3.62 32.85
CA GLU A 394 -8.32 3.94 34.07
C GLU A 394 -7.95 5.43 34.06
N GLY A 395 -8.53 6.20 34.98
CA GLY A 395 -8.28 7.64 35.06
C GLY A 395 -8.97 8.44 33.96
N ALA A 396 -8.19 8.98 33.00
CA ALA A 396 -8.67 9.95 32.00
C ALA A 396 -8.68 9.40 30.56
N SER A 397 -8.32 8.15 30.34
CA SER A 397 -8.33 7.49 29.03
C SER A 397 -8.50 5.99 29.19
N SER A 398 -9.05 5.30 28.18
CA SER A 398 -8.89 3.85 28.13
C SER A 398 -7.48 3.48 27.70
N HIS A 399 -7.02 2.36 28.26
CA HIS A 399 -5.87 1.65 27.76
C HIS A 399 -6.33 0.38 27.07
N LEU A 400 -5.66 0.04 25.97
CA LEU A 400 -5.75 -1.30 25.38
C LEU A 400 -5.12 -2.29 26.35
N ALA A 401 -5.96 -2.88 27.21
CA ALA A 401 -5.51 -3.81 28.24
C ALA A 401 -4.92 -5.08 27.62
N LYS A 402 -5.43 -5.47 26.44
CA LYS A 402 -4.91 -6.58 25.66
C LYS A 402 -5.32 -6.45 24.20
N THR A 403 -4.33 -6.47 23.32
CA THR A 403 -4.57 -6.80 21.92
C THR A 403 -4.13 -8.24 21.75
N HIS A 404 -5.09 -9.14 21.59
CA HIS A 404 -4.76 -10.48 21.11
C HIS A 404 -4.42 -10.33 19.63
N ALA A 405 -3.12 -10.33 19.31
CA ALA A 405 -2.66 -10.37 17.92
C ALA A 405 -3.08 -11.73 17.34
N ALA A 406 -4.24 -11.74 16.70
CA ALA A 406 -4.71 -12.88 15.96
C ALA A 406 -4.96 -12.43 14.53
N HIS A 407 -4.47 -13.20 13.56
CA HIS A 407 -4.56 -12.83 12.17
C HIS A 407 -6.02 -12.84 11.71
N CYS A 408 -6.40 -11.90 10.87
CA CYS A 408 -7.67 -12.03 10.17
C CYS A 408 -7.55 -13.18 9.16
N ARG A 409 -8.44 -14.18 9.30
CA ARG A 409 -8.33 -15.42 8.52
C ARG A 409 -9.20 -15.32 7.28
N THR A 410 -8.72 -15.85 6.17
CA THR A 410 -9.58 -16.18 5.03
C THR A 410 -10.47 -17.34 5.45
N GLY A 411 -11.79 -17.18 5.28
CA GLY A 411 -12.80 -18.16 5.67
C GLY A 411 -12.74 -19.48 4.91
#